data_AF-A0A9D7RGY1-F1
#
_entry.id   AF-A0A9D7RGY1-F1
#
_cell.length_a   1.000
_cell.length_b   1.000
_cell.length_c   1.000
_cell.angle_alpha   90.00
_cell.angle_beta   90.00
_cell.angle_gamma   90.00
#
_symmetry.space_group_name_H-M   'P 1'
#
loop_
_entity.id
_entity.type
_entity.pdbx_description
1 polymer ?
#
loop_
_entity_poly.entity_id
_entity_poly.type
_entity_poly.pdbx_seq_one_letter_code
_entity_poly.pdbx_strand_id
1 'polypeptide(L)'
;MNIPILIIQILFMIAQKRFDAVIDRMEAIDRYCSRYLKQDENYRCNVFIRLLLQIPKAHFHPQAIRPRAERYLAMLRQQPLQISPQGHEIEIVPFEDLWEMTGATLGRKGG
;
A
#
# COMPACT_ATOMS: atom_id res chain seq x y z
N MET A 1 -3.48 16.05 -2.94
CA MET A 1 -3.77 15.21 -1.76
C MET A 1 -2.45 14.60 -1.32
N ASN A 2 -2.12 14.58 -0.02
CA ASN A 2 -0.84 14.08 0.45
C ASN A 2 -0.89 12.55 0.57
N ILE A 3 -0.45 11.85 -0.49
CA ILE A 3 -0.55 10.39 -0.63
C ILE A 3 0.18 9.64 0.52
N PRO A 4 1.40 10.04 0.94
CA PRO A 4 2.05 9.45 2.11
C PRO A 4 1.19 9.41 3.37
N ILE A 5 0.43 10.48 3.67
CA ILE A 5 -0.46 10.52 4.84
C ILE A 5 -1.57 9.47 4.72
N LEU A 6 -2.13 9.27 3.53
CA LEU A 6 -3.16 8.24 3.30
C LEU A 6 -2.62 6.84 3.53
N ILE A 7 -1.43 6.57 3.00
CA ILE A 7 -0.74 5.29 3.19
C ILE A 7 -0.55 5.02 4.67
N ILE A 8 0.00 5.98 5.44
CA ILE A 8 0.22 5.83 6.89
C ILE A 8 -1.10 5.57 7.62
N GLN A 9 -2.17 6.29 7.30
CA GLN A 9 -3.49 6.09 7.91
C GLN A 9 -4.02 4.67 7.67
N ILE A 10 -3.89 4.15 6.45
CA ILE A 10 -4.27 2.77 6.12
C ILE A 10 -3.46 1.78 6.95
N LEU A 11 -2.13 1.92 6.94
CA LEU A 11 -1.23 1.02 7.64
C LEU A 11 -1.57 0.98 9.14
N PHE A 12 -1.87 2.13 9.72
CA PHE A 12 -2.28 2.24 11.12
C PHE A 12 -3.61 1.52 11.39
N MET A 13 -4.62 1.68 10.53
CA MET A 13 -5.89 0.97 10.68
C MET A 13 -5.75 -0.55 10.51
N ILE A 14 -4.89 -1.01 9.60
CA ILE A 14 -4.54 -2.42 9.43
C ILE A 14 -3.88 -2.96 10.70
N ALA A 15 -2.90 -2.24 11.24
CA ALA A 15 -2.21 -2.61 12.46
C ALA A 15 -3.17 -2.68 13.67
N GLN A 16 -4.18 -1.81 13.71
CA GLN A 16 -5.25 -1.81 14.71
C GLN A 16 -6.36 -2.84 14.45
N LYS A 17 -6.30 -3.62 13.37
CA LYS A 17 -7.35 -4.58 12.95
C LYS A 17 -8.74 -3.95 12.76
N ARG A 18 -8.80 -2.66 12.43
CA ARG A 18 -10.04 -1.93 12.15
C ARG A 18 -10.50 -2.17 10.71
N PHE A 19 -10.85 -3.42 10.39
CA PHE A 19 -11.05 -3.87 9.01
C PHE A 19 -12.17 -3.13 8.27
N ASP A 20 -13.28 -2.81 8.94
CA ASP A 20 -14.37 -2.04 8.33
C ASP A 20 -13.90 -0.63 7.91
N ALA A 21 -13.15 0.04 8.78
CA ALA A 21 -12.56 1.34 8.48
C ALA A 21 -11.52 1.26 7.35
N VAL A 22 -10.80 0.14 7.25
CA VAL A 22 -9.89 -0.12 6.12
C VAL A 22 -10.67 -0.23 4.83
N ILE A 23 -11.79 -0.98 4.80
CA ILE A 23 -12.62 -1.16 3.61
C ILE A 23 -13.16 0.19 3.13
N ASP A 24 -13.79 0.97 4.01
CA ASP A 24 -14.36 2.29 3.67
C ASP A 24 -13.28 3.24 3.11
N ARG A 25 -12.12 3.25 3.76
CA ARG A 25 -11.00 4.11 3.32
C ARG A 25 -10.43 3.65 1.99
N MET A 26 -10.31 2.35 1.78
CA MET A 26 -9.79 1.75 0.56
C MET A 26 -10.66 2.07 -0.66
N GLU A 27 -11.98 2.04 -0.54
CA GLU A 27 -12.88 2.43 -1.63
C GLU A 27 -12.71 3.89 -2.05
N ALA A 28 -12.60 4.80 -1.07
CA ALA A 28 -12.36 6.21 -1.35
C ALA A 28 -11.03 6.44 -2.08
N ILE A 29 -10.01 5.66 -1.71
CA ILE A 29 -8.67 5.73 -2.29
C ILE A 29 -8.63 5.13 -3.69
N ASP A 30 -9.29 3.99 -3.94
CA ASP A 30 -9.34 3.37 -5.27
C ASP A 30 -9.95 4.33 -6.32
N ARG A 31 -11.00 5.06 -5.93
CA ARG A 31 -11.61 6.13 -6.74
C ARG A 31 -10.64 7.29 -6.99
N TYR A 32 -9.86 7.70 -5.99
CA TYR A 32 -8.86 8.76 -6.13
C TYR A 32 -7.71 8.33 -7.06
N CYS A 33 -7.16 7.13 -6.85
CA CYS A 33 -6.08 6.57 -7.65
C CYS A 33 -6.44 6.50 -9.13
N SER A 34 -7.66 6.03 -9.42
CA SER A 34 -8.18 5.92 -10.79
C SER A 34 -8.30 7.27 -11.51
N ARG A 35 -8.41 8.37 -10.76
CA ARG A 35 -8.58 9.73 -11.31
C ARG A 35 -7.28 10.51 -11.42
N TYR A 36 -6.34 10.31 -10.49
CA TYR A 36 -5.21 11.23 -10.30
C TYR A 36 -3.82 10.60 -10.36
N LEU A 37 -3.69 9.27 -10.21
CA LEU A 37 -2.39 8.60 -10.30
C LEU A 37 -2.11 8.19 -11.75
N LYS A 38 -1.71 9.16 -12.57
CA LYS A 38 -1.16 8.91 -13.91
C LYS A 38 0.26 8.32 -13.81
N GLN A 39 0.66 7.62 -14.87
CA GLN A 39 1.64 6.53 -14.85
C GLN A 39 3.07 6.93 -14.47
N ASP A 40 3.50 8.17 -14.69
CA ASP A 40 4.94 8.49 -14.61
C ASP A 40 5.38 9.12 -13.28
N GLU A 41 4.70 10.16 -12.78
CA GLU A 41 5.18 10.91 -11.62
C GLU A 41 4.88 10.26 -10.27
N ASN A 42 3.83 9.43 -10.20
CA ASN A 42 3.39 8.81 -8.95
C ASN A 42 3.29 7.28 -9.03
N TYR A 43 4.16 6.68 -9.85
CA TYR A 43 4.09 5.26 -10.16
C TYR A 43 4.20 4.39 -8.90
N ARG A 44 5.23 4.61 -8.09
CA ARG A 44 5.51 3.78 -6.91
C ARG A 44 4.39 3.89 -5.89
N CYS A 45 3.88 5.10 -5.61
CA CYS A 45 2.70 5.27 -4.77
C CYS A 45 1.47 4.54 -5.32
N ASN A 46 1.22 4.59 -6.63
CA ASN A 46 0.09 3.89 -7.26
C ASN A 46 0.21 2.38 -7.10
N VAL A 47 1.38 1.82 -7.38
CA VAL A 47 1.64 0.40 -7.21
C VAL A 47 1.45 -0.01 -5.75
N PHE A 48 1.97 0.77 -4.80
CA PHE A 48 1.83 0.46 -3.38
C PHE A 48 0.39 0.53 -2.89
N ILE A 49 -0.39 1.51 -3.33
CA ILE A 49 -1.82 1.57 -2.99
C ILE A 49 -2.57 0.37 -3.58
N ARG A 50 -2.28 -0.02 -4.83
CA ARG A 50 -2.88 -1.22 -5.45
C ARG A 50 -2.51 -2.51 -4.74
N LEU A 51 -1.30 -2.57 -4.18
CA LEU A 51 -0.86 -3.65 -3.30
C LEU A 51 -1.70 -3.68 -2.01
N LEU A 52 -1.86 -2.55 -1.32
CA LEU A 52 -2.67 -2.47 -0.09
C LEU A 52 -4.14 -2.84 -0.35
N LEU A 53 -4.70 -2.50 -1.51
CA LEU A 53 -6.05 -2.89 -1.94
C LEU A 53 -6.24 -4.41 -2.05
N GLN A 54 -5.18 -5.21 -2.11
CA GLN A 54 -5.30 -6.67 -2.11
C GLN A 54 -5.70 -7.23 -0.75
N ILE A 55 -5.40 -6.52 0.34
CA ILE A 55 -5.70 -6.94 1.71
C ILE A 55 -7.22 -7.15 1.90
N PRO A 56 -8.09 -6.14 1.70
CA PRO A 56 -9.53 -6.34 1.82
C PRO A 56 -10.09 -7.27 0.73
N LYS A 57 -9.53 -7.26 -0.50
CA LYS A 57 -9.94 -8.18 -1.59
C LYS A 57 -9.67 -9.66 -1.29
N ALA A 58 -8.75 -9.93 -0.38
CA ALA A 58 -8.43 -11.27 0.10
C ALA A 58 -9.04 -11.55 1.49
N HIS A 59 -10.03 -10.74 1.91
CA HIS A 59 -10.70 -10.84 3.21
C HIS A 59 -9.71 -10.90 4.39
N PHE A 60 -8.60 -10.16 4.29
CA PHE A 60 -7.56 -10.09 5.32
C PHE A 60 -6.86 -11.43 5.62
N HIS A 61 -7.00 -12.46 4.76
CA HIS A 61 -6.34 -13.75 4.94
C HIS A 61 -4.91 -13.74 4.38
N PRO A 62 -3.86 -13.88 5.22
CA PRO A 62 -2.46 -13.75 4.77
C PRO A 62 -2.09 -14.71 3.64
N GLN A 63 -2.61 -15.94 3.68
CA GLN A 63 -2.37 -16.97 2.66
C GLN A 63 -2.93 -16.59 1.29
N ALA A 64 -4.04 -15.84 1.25
CA ALA A 64 -4.66 -15.35 0.01
C ALA A 64 -4.05 -14.02 -0.47
N ILE A 65 -3.51 -13.21 0.46
CA ILE A 65 -2.87 -11.92 0.16
C ILE A 65 -1.52 -12.13 -0.53
N ARG A 66 -0.68 -13.03 0.00
CA ARG A 66 0.71 -13.22 -0.47
C ARG A 66 0.84 -13.44 -1.99
N PRO A 67 0.11 -14.38 -2.63
CA PRO A 67 0.22 -14.56 -4.08
C PRO A 67 -0.29 -13.35 -4.88
N ARG A 68 -1.23 -12.57 -4.34
CA ARG A 68 -1.73 -11.33 -4.99
C ARG A 68 -0.74 -10.18 -4.87
N ALA A 69 0.00 -10.13 -3.76
CA ALA A 69 0.97 -9.10 -3.46
C ALA A 69 2.20 -9.17 -4.39
N GLU A 70 2.65 -10.38 -4.75
CA GLU A 70 3.91 -10.59 -5.46
C GLU A 70 3.98 -9.82 -6.79
N ARG A 71 2.88 -9.74 -7.54
CA ARG A 71 2.83 -8.97 -8.80
C ARG A 71 3.16 -7.49 -8.57
N TYR A 72 2.65 -6.89 -7.50
CA TYR A 72 2.88 -5.47 -7.21
C TYR A 72 4.28 -5.24 -6.63
N LEU A 73 4.77 -6.16 -5.81
CA LEU A 73 6.16 -6.12 -5.33
C LEU A 73 7.15 -6.21 -6.51
N ALA A 74 6.89 -7.07 -7.49
CA ALA A 74 7.69 -7.14 -8.70
C ALA A 74 7.68 -5.82 -9.49
N MET A 75 6.54 -5.14 -9.58
CA MET A 75 6.43 -3.81 -10.22
C MET A 75 7.23 -2.74 -9.47
N LEU A 76 7.21 -2.73 -8.14
CA LEU A 76 8.04 -1.82 -7.33
C LEU A 76 9.54 -2.08 -7.56
N ARG A 77 9.96 -3.35 -7.58
CA ARG A 77 11.36 -3.73 -7.84
C ARG A 77 11.83 -3.35 -9.25
N GLN A 78 10.94 -3.33 -10.24
CA GLN A 78 11.24 -2.91 -11.62
C GLN A 78 11.49 -1.39 -11.73
N GLN A 79 10.87 -0.60 -10.86
CA GLN A 79 11.07 0.84 -10.78
C GLN A 79 11.57 1.18 -9.37
N PRO A 80 12.84 0.91 -9.04
CA PRO A 80 13.39 1.11 -7.71
C PRO A 80 13.29 2.57 -7.29
N LEU A 81 13.22 2.82 -5.98
CA LEU A 81 13.22 4.16 -5.41
C LEU A 81 14.43 4.94 -5.93
N GLN A 82 14.16 6.02 -6.64
CA GLN A 82 15.17 6.97 -7.08
C GLN A 82 15.21 8.13 -6.08
N ILE A 83 16.33 8.30 -5.38
CA ILE A 83 16.55 9.46 -4.51
C ILE A 83 16.89 10.64 -5.42
N SER A 84 15.85 11.31 -5.93
CA SER A 84 16.01 12.54 -6.72
C SER A 84 15.82 13.75 -5.81
N PRO A 85 16.75 14.73 -5.82
CA PRO A 85 16.57 16.02 -5.15
C PRO A 85 15.33 16.79 -5.64
N GLN A 86 14.80 16.44 -6.81
CA GLN A 86 13.65 17.05 -7.48
C GLN A 86 12.40 16.16 -7.43
N GLY A 87 12.47 15.03 -6.71
CA GLY A 87 11.36 14.09 -6.59
C GLY A 87 10.17 14.72 -5.86
N HIS A 88 9.01 14.75 -6.51
CA HIS A 88 7.76 15.17 -5.88
C HIS A 88 7.18 14.09 -4.95
N GLU A 89 7.56 12.81 -5.14
CA GLU A 89 7.19 11.71 -4.25
C GLU A 89 8.15 11.62 -3.05
N ILE A 90 7.58 11.65 -1.85
CA ILE A 90 8.31 11.40 -0.61
C ILE A 90 8.02 9.97 -0.16
N GLU A 91 8.98 9.08 -0.41
CA GLU A 91 9.02 7.73 0.13
C GLU A 91 9.98 7.73 1.34
N ILE A 92 9.44 7.88 2.55
CA ILE A 92 10.25 7.98 3.79
C ILE A 92 10.94 6.64 4.09
N VAL A 93 10.25 5.54 3.78
CA VAL A 93 10.71 4.16 3.92
C VAL A 93 10.33 3.45 2.62
N PRO A 94 11.22 2.63 2.04
CA PRO A 94 10.89 1.85 0.86
C PRO A 94 9.56 1.10 1.02
N PHE A 95 8.71 1.13 0.00
CA PHE A 95 7.40 0.49 0.02
C PHE A 95 7.49 -1.02 0.17
N GLU A 96 8.57 -1.61 -0.33
CA GLU A 96 8.93 -3.01 -0.10
C GLU A 96 9.11 -3.29 1.40
N ASP A 97 9.87 -2.45 2.11
CA ASP A 97 10.10 -2.59 3.55
C ASP A 97 8.82 -2.33 4.36
N LEU A 98 8.04 -1.29 3.99
CA LEU A 98 6.74 -1.02 4.60
C LEU A 98 5.76 -2.18 4.41
N TRP A 99 5.81 -2.86 3.27
CA TRP A 99 5.00 -4.06 3.03
C TRP A 99 5.38 -5.19 3.98
N GLU A 100 6.68 -5.45 4.17
CA GLU A 100 7.16 -6.49 5.09
C GLU A 100 6.69 -6.22 6.52
N MET A 101 6.79 -4.96 6.98
CA MET A 101 6.27 -4.53 8.28
C MET A 101 4.75 -4.76 8.38
N THR A 102 4.01 -4.47 7.31
CA THR A 102 2.56 -4.68 7.24
C THR A 102 2.23 -6.18 7.33
N GLY A 103 2.91 -7.02 6.57
CA GLY A 103 2.75 -8.48 6.60
C GLY A 103 2.98 -9.08 7.98
N ALA A 104 4.00 -8.58 8.70
CA ALA A 104 4.29 -8.99 10.07
C ALA A 104 3.12 -8.70 11.04
N THR A 105 2.38 -7.60 10.83
CA THR A 105 1.20 -7.27 11.67
C THR A 105 -0.03 -8.13 11.35
N LEU A 106 -0.25 -8.49 10.08
CA LEU A 106 -1.35 -9.36 9.66
C LEU A 106 -1.20 -10.81 10.16
N GLY A 107 0.03 -11.28 10.36
CA GLY A 107 0.34 -12.62 10.86
C GLY A 107 0.27 -12.79 12.38
N ARG A 108 0.28 -11.70 13.16
CA ARG A 108 0.15 -11.77 14.62
C ARG A 108 -1.30 -12.11 15.01
N LYS A 109 -1.50 -13.35 15.47
CA LYS A 109 -2.66 -13.68 16.32
C LYS A 109 -2.67 -12.64 17.44
N GLY A 110 -3.80 -11.93 17.58
CA GLY A 110 -3.97 -11.05 18.74
C GLY A 110 -3.78 -11.91 19.98
N GLY A 111 -2.94 -11.45 20.91
CA GLY A 111 -2.87 -12.03 22.24
C GLY A 111 -4.22 -11.97 22.93
#